data_AF-A0A1F6ZCL9-F1
#
_entry.id   AF-A0A1F6ZCL9-F1
#
_cell.length_a   1.000
_cell.length_b   1.000
_cell.length_c   1.000
_cell.angle_alpha   90.00
_cell.angle_beta   90.00
_cell.angle_gamma   90.00
#
_symmetry.space_group_name_H-M   'P 1'
#
loop_
_entity.id
_entity.type
_entity.pdbx_description
1 polymer ?
#
loop_
_entity_poly.entity_id
_entity_poly.type
_entity_poly.pdbx_seq_one_letter_code
_entity_poly.pdbx_strand_id
1 'polypeptide(L)'
;MSILYTMAVSVVVFFGLATQTVAASQYTAEPTKIIVPTAQIDLPVFTAEIAYNTWETSETTASFGKGSAIPGSIGNTVIFAHARPGLFGSLDKVAVGDHIHIFTAVDWFVYRVTDVLVVSPEDVSILKQQKGTELTLFTCTSPKDSHRLVIKAALVANTL
;
A
#
# COMPACT_ATOMS: atom_id res chain seq x y z
N MET A 1 47.20 13.88 53.71
CA MET A 1 45.78 13.79 53.31
C MET A 1 45.69 14.15 51.84
N SER A 2 45.64 13.13 50.97
CA SER A 2 45.61 13.30 49.52
C SER A 2 44.17 13.10 49.05
N ILE A 3 43.55 14.15 48.51
CA ILE A 3 42.19 14.11 47.98
C ILE A 3 42.31 13.78 46.48
N LEU A 4 41.91 12.57 46.10
CA LEU A 4 41.78 12.17 44.69
C LEU A 4 40.47 12.73 44.14
N TYR A 5 40.56 13.56 43.09
CA TYR A 5 39.41 14.00 42.31
C TYR A 5 39.09 12.94 41.24
N THR A 6 37.94 12.28 41.34
CA THR A 6 37.43 11.38 40.31
C THR A 6 36.63 12.23 39.30
N MET A 7 37.18 12.43 38.10
CA MET A 7 36.45 13.05 36.98
C MET A 7 35.45 12.03 36.42
N ALA A 8 34.16 12.23 36.67
CA ALA A 8 33.10 11.48 36.01
C ALA A 8 32.96 11.98 34.56
N VAL A 9 33.31 11.14 33.59
CA VAL A 9 33.07 11.39 32.17
C VAL A 9 31.60 11.08 31.90
N SER A 10 30.75 12.11 31.88
CA SER A 10 29.36 11.99 31.42
C SER A 10 29.35 11.77 29.92
N VAL A 11 29.18 10.52 29.48
CA VAL A 11 28.90 10.19 28.08
C VAL A 11 27.47 10.63 27.78
N VAL A 12 27.32 11.81 27.19
CA VAL A 12 26.03 12.26 26.64
C VAL A 12 25.82 11.52 25.33
N VAL A 13 25.03 10.44 25.36
CA VAL A 13 24.61 9.74 24.15
C VAL A 13 23.55 10.59 23.46
N PHE A 14 23.96 11.37 22.47
CA PHE A 14 23.04 12.01 21.55
C PHE A 14 22.42 10.93 20.66
N PHE A 15 21.20 10.50 20.97
CA PHE A 15 20.33 9.82 20.01
C PHE A 15 19.91 10.86 18.96
N GLY A 16 20.80 11.13 18.01
CA GLY A 16 20.43 11.85 16.80
C GLY A 16 19.38 11.04 16.04
N LEU A 17 18.16 11.57 15.94
CA LEU A 17 17.18 11.10 14.96
C LEU A 17 17.72 11.41 13.56
N ALA A 18 18.55 10.51 13.04
CA ALA A 18 18.91 10.54 11.63
C ALA A 18 17.65 10.15 10.84
N THR A 19 17.07 11.10 10.13
CA THR A 19 16.10 10.82 9.07
C THR A 19 16.81 9.99 8.02
N GLN A 20 16.58 8.66 8.00
CA GLN A 20 17.14 7.79 6.98
C GLN A 20 16.41 8.07 5.66
N THR A 21 17.08 8.78 4.75
CA THR A 21 16.63 8.94 3.37
C THR A 21 16.92 7.65 2.62
N VAL A 22 15.96 6.74 2.55
CA VAL A 22 16.13 5.53 1.74
C VAL A 22 15.80 5.84 0.29
N ALA A 23 16.80 5.61 -0.56
CA ALA A 23 16.71 5.83 -1.99
C ALA A 23 15.63 4.93 -2.60
N ALA A 24 14.80 5.50 -3.47
CA ALA A 24 13.57 4.94 -4.03
C ALA A 24 13.74 3.73 -4.99
N SER A 25 14.88 3.05 -4.99
CA SER A 25 15.21 1.98 -5.95
C SER A 25 15.39 0.58 -5.32
N GLN A 26 15.00 0.39 -4.06
CA GLN A 26 15.43 -0.79 -3.28
C GLN A 26 14.36 -1.91 -3.17
N TYR A 27 13.08 -1.63 -3.40
CA TYR A 27 12.02 -2.63 -3.20
C TYR A 27 11.76 -3.45 -4.46
N THR A 28 11.83 -4.78 -4.31
CA THR A 28 11.61 -5.75 -5.39
C THR A 28 10.55 -6.80 -5.06
N ALA A 29 10.13 -6.90 -3.79
CA ALA A 29 9.21 -7.94 -3.35
C ALA A 29 7.75 -7.56 -3.64
N GLU A 30 7.05 -8.46 -4.33
CA GLU A 30 5.61 -8.32 -4.61
C GLU A 30 4.78 -8.42 -3.32
N PRO A 31 3.60 -7.77 -3.27
CA PRO A 31 2.71 -7.84 -2.12
C PRO A 31 2.15 -9.25 -1.97
N THR A 32 2.15 -9.75 -0.74
CA THR A 32 1.60 -11.06 -0.36
C THR A 32 0.33 -10.93 0.48
N LYS A 33 0.10 -9.76 1.08
CA LYS A 33 -1.06 -9.50 1.94
C LYS A 33 -1.44 -8.02 1.97
N ILE A 34 -2.74 -7.76 2.07
CA ILE A 34 -3.31 -6.43 2.30
C ILE A 34 -4.21 -6.45 3.54
N ILE A 35 -4.12 -5.40 4.36
CA ILE A 35 -5.03 -5.14 5.47
C ILE A 35 -5.57 -3.72 5.36
N VAL A 36 -6.90 -3.58 5.40
CA VAL A 36 -7.61 -2.29 5.46
C VAL A 36 -8.54 -2.33 6.68
N PRO A 37 -8.08 -1.83 7.85
CA PRO A 37 -8.79 -2.02 9.12
C PRO A 37 -10.21 -1.45 9.13
N THR A 38 -10.43 -0.26 8.57
CA THR A 38 -11.74 0.41 8.56
C THR A 38 -12.78 -0.34 7.75
N ALA A 39 -12.35 -1.05 6.69
CA ALA A 39 -13.19 -1.91 5.86
C ALA A 39 -13.27 -3.36 6.36
N GLN A 40 -12.54 -3.73 7.44
CA GLN A 40 -12.39 -5.10 7.95
C GLN A 40 -11.87 -6.07 6.87
N ILE A 41 -10.97 -5.58 6.01
CA ILE A 41 -10.33 -6.39 4.97
C ILE A 41 -8.99 -6.89 5.51
N ASP A 42 -8.80 -8.20 5.49
CA ASP A 42 -7.53 -8.89 5.72
C ASP A 42 -7.47 -10.02 4.67
N LEU A 43 -6.67 -9.84 3.62
CA LEU A 43 -6.64 -10.74 2.48
C LEU A 43 -5.23 -11.08 2.03
N PRO A 44 -4.97 -12.34 1.63
CA PRO A 44 -3.81 -12.64 0.82
C PRO A 44 -3.89 -11.90 -0.52
N VAL A 45 -2.72 -11.58 -1.07
CA VAL A 45 -2.55 -10.95 -2.38
C VAL A 45 -1.76 -11.90 -3.26
N PHE A 46 -2.28 -12.20 -4.44
CA PHE A 46 -1.58 -12.95 -5.48
C PHE A 46 -1.27 -12.07 -6.68
N THR A 47 -0.22 -12.41 -7.40
CA THR A 47 0.17 -11.70 -8.62
C THR A 47 -0.76 -12.09 -9.76
N ALA A 48 -1.48 -11.09 -10.29
CA ALA A 48 -2.32 -11.23 -11.46
C ALA A 48 -1.50 -11.01 -12.73
N GLU A 49 -1.35 -12.07 -13.49
CA GLU A 49 -0.73 -12.04 -14.82
C GLU A 49 -1.65 -11.35 -15.83
N ILE A 50 -1.07 -10.85 -16.91
CA ILE A 50 -1.82 -10.28 -18.02
C ILE A 50 -2.18 -11.41 -18.99
N ALA A 51 -3.47 -11.69 -19.13
CA ALA A 51 -4.03 -12.59 -20.13
C ALA A 51 -5.05 -11.83 -20.99
N TYR A 52 -4.98 -11.96 -22.31
CA TYR A 52 -5.91 -11.29 -23.24
C TYR A 52 -6.05 -9.77 -23.01
N ASN A 53 -4.93 -9.08 -22.74
CA ASN A 53 -4.85 -7.65 -22.43
C ASN A 53 -5.61 -7.20 -21.17
N THR A 54 -5.94 -8.12 -20.26
CA THR A 54 -6.49 -7.81 -18.93
C THR A 54 -5.72 -8.56 -17.85
N TRP A 55 -5.75 -8.05 -16.62
CA TRP A 55 -5.32 -8.85 -15.48
C TRP A 55 -6.39 -9.89 -15.12
N GLU A 56 -5.93 -11.09 -14.76
CA GLU A 56 -6.80 -12.12 -14.19
C GLU A 56 -7.17 -11.77 -12.74
N THR A 57 -8.47 -11.81 -12.42
CA THR A 57 -8.94 -11.54 -11.05
C THR A 57 -9.09 -12.86 -10.30
N SER A 58 -8.58 -12.90 -9.07
CA SER A 58 -8.75 -14.05 -8.19
C SER A 58 -10.18 -14.13 -7.63
N GLU A 59 -10.71 -15.35 -7.56
CA GLU A 59 -12.01 -15.62 -6.94
C GLU A 59 -11.93 -15.61 -5.39
N THR A 60 -10.76 -15.73 -4.78
CA THR A 60 -10.66 -15.92 -3.32
C THR A 60 -9.69 -14.99 -2.63
N THR A 61 -8.91 -14.22 -3.39
CA THR A 61 -7.86 -13.34 -2.86
C THR A 61 -7.94 -11.96 -3.49
N ALA A 62 -7.19 -11.01 -2.94
CA ALA A 62 -6.86 -9.80 -3.68
C ALA A 62 -5.79 -10.13 -4.75
N SER A 63 -5.72 -9.28 -5.76
CA SER A 63 -4.86 -9.44 -6.93
C SER A 63 -3.97 -8.21 -7.09
N PHE A 64 -2.66 -8.41 -7.13
CA PHE A 64 -1.69 -7.39 -7.52
C PHE A 64 -1.52 -7.38 -9.03
N GLY A 65 -1.74 -6.23 -9.66
CA GLY A 65 -1.58 -6.09 -11.11
C GLY A 65 -0.11 -6.15 -11.50
N LYS A 66 0.34 -7.26 -12.08
CA LYS A 66 1.74 -7.42 -12.51
C LYS A 66 2.12 -6.33 -13.51
N GLY A 67 3.31 -5.77 -13.31
CA GLY A 67 3.82 -4.63 -14.09
C GLY A 67 3.40 -3.27 -13.56
N SER A 68 2.52 -3.20 -12.55
CA SER A 68 2.38 -2.00 -11.71
C SER A 68 3.56 -1.87 -10.74
N ALA A 69 3.68 -0.74 -10.04
CA ALA A 69 4.83 -0.50 -9.18
C ALA A 69 4.86 -1.47 -7.99
N ILE A 70 6.07 -1.89 -7.62
CA ILE A 70 6.29 -2.62 -6.37
C ILE A 70 5.94 -1.72 -5.18
N PRO A 71 5.26 -2.21 -4.12
CA PRO A 71 4.97 -1.42 -2.94
C PRO A 71 6.21 -0.71 -2.40
N GLY A 72 6.08 0.57 -2.09
CA GLY A 72 7.17 1.41 -1.59
C GLY A 72 8.01 2.09 -2.67
N SER A 73 8.03 1.56 -3.89
CA SER A 73 8.74 2.14 -5.02
C SER A 73 7.97 3.29 -5.67
N ILE A 74 8.69 4.22 -6.32
CA ILE A 74 8.05 5.28 -7.11
C ILE A 74 7.16 4.65 -8.18
N GLY A 75 5.93 5.16 -8.28
CA GLY A 75 4.93 4.70 -9.22
C GLY A 75 3.59 4.44 -8.55
N ASN A 76 2.74 3.69 -9.23
CA ASN A 76 1.42 3.31 -8.76
C ASN A 76 1.35 1.78 -8.63
N THR A 77 1.27 1.30 -7.38
CA THR A 77 0.97 -0.10 -7.06
C THR A 77 -0.53 -0.31 -7.21
N VAL A 78 -0.95 -1.31 -7.98
CA VAL A 78 -2.37 -1.57 -8.23
C VAL A 78 -2.78 -2.90 -7.60
N ILE A 79 -3.80 -2.86 -6.74
CA ILE A 79 -4.41 -4.05 -6.13
C ILE A 79 -5.93 -4.01 -6.34
N PHE A 80 -6.53 -5.14 -6.71
CA PHE A 80 -7.97 -5.23 -6.99
C PHE A 80 -8.55 -6.56 -6.52
N ALA A 81 -9.86 -6.59 -6.33
CA ALA A 81 -10.61 -7.81 -6.00
C ALA A 81 -12.09 -7.63 -6.36
N HIS A 82 -12.86 -8.72 -6.40
CA HIS A 82 -14.31 -8.65 -6.59
C HIS A 82 -15.04 -7.90 -5.45
N ALA A 83 -16.12 -7.23 -5.80
CA ALA A 83 -16.99 -6.48 -4.89
C ALA A 83 -17.99 -7.40 -4.18
N ARG A 84 -17.50 -8.33 -3.36
CA ARG A 84 -18.35 -9.30 -2.63
C ARG A 84 -17.85 -9.53 -1.20
N PRO A 85 -18.71 -10.07 -0.30
CA PRO A 85 -18.32 -10.39 1.07
C PRO A 85 -17.08 -11.29 1.09
N GLY A 86 -16.14 -10.98 1.99
CA GLY A 86 -14.85 -11.69 2.07
C GLY A 86 -13.81 -11.25 1.04
N LEU A 87 -14.11 -10.26 0.18
CA LEU A 87 -13.16 -9.59 -0.72
C LEU A 87 -13.30 -8.06 -0.54
N PHE A 88 -13.31 -7.28 -1.62
CA PHE A 88 -13.44 -5.82 -1.57
C PHE A 88 -14.89 -5.34 -1.49
N GLY A 89 -15.83 -6.21 -1.10
CA GLY A 89 -17.25 -5.84 -0.96
C GLY A 89 -17.55 -4.80 0.13
N SER A 90 -16.60 -4.51 1.02
CA SER A 90 -16.69 -3.48 2.07
C SER A 90 -15.75 -2.29 1.83
N LEU A 91 -15.16 -2.19 0.64
CA LEU A 91 -14.20 -1.12 0.31
C LEU A 91 -14.85 0.28 0.30
N ASP A 92 -16.18 0.34 0.16
CA ASP A 92 -16.99 1.55 0.26
C ASP A 92 -16.99 2.20 1.65
N LYS A 93 -16.52 1.48 2.67
CA LYS A 93 -16.36 2.00 4.04
C LYS A 93 -15.07 2.81 4.23
N VAL A 94 -14.16 2.76 3.28
CA VAL A 94 -12.87 3.48 3.36
C VAL A 94 -13.09 4.97 3.13
N ALA A 95 -12.46 5.79 3.97
CA ALA A 95 -12.50 7.24 3.87
C ALA A 95 -11.11 7.86 3.70
N VAL A 96 -11.07 9.11 3.22
CA VAL A 96 -9.84 9.90 3.16
C VAL A 96 -9.21 10.00 4.55
N GLY A 97 -7.92 9.66 4.62
CA GLY A 97 -7.15 9.64 5.85
C GLY A 97 -7.04 8.29 6.55
N ASP A 98 -7.79 7.28 6.11
CA ASP A 98 -7.63 5.90 6.58
C ASP A 98 -6.26 5.33 6.19
N HIS A 99 -5.85 4.28 6.90
CA HIS A 99 -4.60 3.57 6.62
C HIS A 99 -4.85 2.24 5.92
N ILE A 100 -3.97 1.93 4.98
CA ILE A 100 -3.89 0.64 4.28
C ILE A 100 -2.50 0.07 4.51
N HIS A 101 -2.43 -1.18 4.93
CA HIS A 101 -1.19 -1.90 5.17
C HIS A 101 -0.94 -2.92 4.06
N ILE A 102 0.23 -2.86 3.46
CA ILE A 102 0.70 -3.82 2.45
C ILE A 102 1.90 -4.56 3.01
N PHE A 103 1.87 -5.87 2.95
CA PHE A 103 2.99 -6.74 3.36
C PHE A 103 3.55 -7.44 2.14
N THR A 104 4.87 -7.59 2.11
CA THR A 104 5.60 -8.40 1.14
C THR A 104 6.29 -9.55 1.89
N ALA A 105 7.16 -10.30 1.20
CA ALA A 105 7.97 -11.33 1.85
C ALA A 105 9.02 -10.77 2.83
N VAL A 106 9.40 -9.50 2.69
CA VAL A 106 10.56 -8.91 3.40
C VAL A 106 10.26 -7.56 4.06
N ASP A 107 9.25 -6.82 3.57
CA ASP A 107 8.92 -5.46 4.00
C ASP A 107 7.42 -5.31 4.29
N TRP A 108 7.06 -4.22 4.97
CA TRP A 108 5.68 -3.75 5.02
C TRP A 108 5.60 -2.23 4.91
N PHE A 109 4.46 -1.78 4.39
CA PHE A 109 4.22 -0.41 3.99
C PHE A 109 2.87 0.06 4.54
N VAL A 110 2.82 1.31 4.98
CA VAL A 110 1.59 2.01 5.35
C VAL A 110 1.32 3.09 4.33
N TYR A 111 0.16 3.00 3.71
CA TYR A 111 -0.38 4.03 2.84
C TYR A 111 -1.52 4.74 3.58
N ARG A 112 -1.64 6.05 3.35
CA ARG A 112 -2.75 6.86 3.84
C ARG A 112 -3.63 7.26 2.67
N VAL A 113 -4.93 7.01 2.78
CA VAL A 113 -5.91 7.31 1.72
C VAL A 113 -5.95 8.81 1.46
N THR A 114 -5.82 9.18 0.20
CA THR A 114 -5.88 10.56 -0.28
C THR A 114 -7.21 10.86 -0.96
N ASP A 115 -7.76 9.88 -1.69
CA ASP A 115 -8.96 10.07 -2.51
C ASP A 115 -9.82 8.81 -2.56
N VAL A 116 -11.13 9.01 -2.68
CA VAL A 116 -12.14 7.98 -2.93
C VAL A 116 -12.97 8.44 -4.14
N LEU A 117 -12.96 7.64 -5.21
CA LEU A 117 -13.50 8.01 -6.51
C LEU A 117 -14.45 6.92 -7.02
N VAL A 118 -15.44 7.32 -7.82
CA VAL A 118 -16.25 6.40 -8.62
C VAL A 118 -16.03 6.77 -10.09
N VAL A 119 -15.53 5.83 -10.89
CA VAL A 119 -15.14 6.05 -12.29
C VAL A 119 -15.78 5.05 -13.24
N SER A 120 -15.77 5.35 -14.53
CA SER A 120 -16.21 4.42 -15.58
C SER A 120 -15.28 3.20 -15.65
N PRO A 121 -15.77 1.99 -15.98
CA PRO A 121 -14.92 0.80 -16.17
C PRO A 121 -13.84 0.98 -17.25
N GLU A 122 -14.07 1.86 -18.22
CA GLU A 122 -13.16 2.17 -19.32
C GLU A 122 -12.10 3.21 -18.94
N ASP A 123 -12.19 3.82 -17.75
CA ASP A 123 -11.22 4.81 -17.28
C ASP A 123 -9.94 4.13 -16.78
N VAL A 124 -9.07 3.79 -17.72
CA VAL A 124 -7.74 3.23 -17.45
C VAL A 124 -6.76 4.26 -16.86
N SER A 125 -7.15 5.53 -16.72
CA SER A 125 -6.25 6.56 -16.17
C SER A 125 -5.88 6.30 -14.72
N ILE A 126 -6.70 5.56 -13.99
CA ILE A 126 -6.46 5.15 -12.59
C ILE A 126 -5.22 4.25 -12.45
N LEU A 127 -4.78 3.61 -13.54
CA LEU A 127 -3.65 2.67 -13.57
C LEU A 127 -2.31 3.37 -13.89
N LYS A 128 -2.35 4.65 -14.28
CA LYS A 128 -1.15 5.37 -14.73
C LYS A 128 -0.12 5.46 -13.60
N GLN A 129 1.13 5.24 -13.97
CA GLN A 129 2.28 5.47 -13.09
C GLN A 129 2.38 6.94 -12.72
N GLN A 130 2.81 7.19 -11.48
CA GLN A 130 2.87 8.52 -10.90
C GLN A 130 4.31 8.88 -10.51
N LYS A 131 4.53 10.16 -10.22
CA LYS A 131 5.84 10.64 -9.74
C LYS A 131 6.08 10.33 -8.26
N GLY A 132 5.02 10.10 -7.49
CA GLY A 132 5.08 9.69 -6.08
C GLY A 132 4.99 8.17 -5.91
N THR A 133 5.01 7.71 -4.66
CA THR A 133 4.71 6.33 -4.28
C THR A 133 3.23 6.21 -3.90
N GLU A 134 2.43 5.76 -4.86
CA GLU A 134 0.98 5.65 -4.73
C GLU A 134 0.51 4.19 -4.72
N LEU A 135 -0.63 3.97 -4.07
CA LEU A 135 -1.39 2.74 -4.08
C LEU A 135 -2.79 3.04 -4.63
N THR A 136 -3.22 2.27 -5.62
CA THR A 136 -4.60 2.24 -6.12
C THR A 136 -5.25 0.93 -5.74
N LEU A 137 -6.32 1.00 -4.95
CA LEU A 137 -7.25 -0.12 -4.79
C LEU A 137 -8.46 0.10 -5.68
N PHE A 138 -8.95 -0.93 -6.36
CA PHE A 138 -10.24 -0.80 -7.03
C PHE A 138 -11.09 -2.07 -7.02
N THR A 139 -12.40 -1.87 -7.15
CA THR A 139 -13.40 -2.93 -7.28
C THR A 139 -14.60 -2.44 -8.08
N CYS A 140 -15.52 -3.33 -8.45
CA CYS A 140 -16.78 -2.94 -9.09
C CYS A 140 -17.75 -2.27 -8.10
N THR A 141 -18.60 -1.35 -8.56
CA THR A 141 -19.71 -0.85 -7.74
C THR A 141 -20.96 -1.74 -7.90
N SER A 142 -21.65 -2.04 -6.80
CA SER A 142 -22.97 -2.69 -6.84
C SER A 142 -24.11 -1.65 -6.89
N PRO A 143 -25.23 -1.90 -7.61
CA PRO A 143 -25.52 -3.04 -8.47
C PRO A 143 -25.03 -2.86 -9.93
N LYS A 144 -24.79 -3.99 -10.61
CA LYS A 144 -24.49 -4.16 -12.06
C LYS A 144 -23.07 -3.80 -12.54
N ASP A 145 -22.09 -3.65 -11.66
CA ASP A 145 -20.69 -3.39 -12.03
C ASP A 145 -20.50 -2.20 -12.98
N SER A 146 -21.45 -1.26 -12.96
CA SER A 146 -21.55 -0.16 -13.91
C SER A 146 -20.40 0.84 -13.78
N HIS A 147 -19.75 0.88 -12.62
CA HIS A 147 -18.65 1.75 -12.30
C HIS A 147 -17.58 0.98 -11.52
N ARG A 148 -16.45 1.64 -11.27
CA ARG A 148 -15.39 1.18 -10.37
C ARG A 148 -15.31 2.12 -9.18
N LEU A 149 -15.34 1.55 -7.98
CA LEU A 149 -14.91 2.24 -6.78
C LEU A 149 -13.39 2.18 -6.73
N VAL A 150 -12.75 3.33 -6.58
CA VAL A 150 -11.30 3.49 -6.61
C VAL A 150 -10.85 4.23 -5.37
N ILE A 151 -9.91 3.65 -4.64
CA ILE A 151 -9.25 4.27 -3.49
C ILE A 151 -7.82 4.59 -3.91
N LYS A 152 -7.42 5.85 -3.78
CA LYS A 152 -6.01 6.26 -3.93
C LYS A 152 -5.40 6.54 -2.57
N ALA A 153 -4.15 6.13 -2.39
CA ALA A 153 -3.41 6.34 -1.16
C ALA A 153 -1.93 6.62 -1.43
N ALA A 154 -1.31 7.43 -0.57
CA ALA A 154 0.10 7.77 -0.66
C ALA A 154 0.88 7.10 0.47
N LEU A 155 2.12 6.68 0.19
CA LEU A 155 3.00 6.10 1.21
C LEU A 155 3.26 7.09 2.33
N VAL A 156 3.12 6.66 3.59
CA VAL A 156 3.40 7.47 4.78
C VAL A 156 4.41 6.83 5.73
N ALA A 157 4.57 5.50 5.69
CA ALA A 157 5.58 4.80 6.47
C ALA A 157 5.94 3.46 5.84
N ASN A 158 7.13 2.98 6.17
CA ASN A 158 7.70 1.71 5.77
C ASN A 158 8.64 1.23 6.88
N THR A 159 8.81 -0.08 7.03
CA THR A 159 10.00 -0.58 7.73
C THR A 159 11.20 -0.47 6.81
N LEU A 160 12.29 -0.02 7.41
CA LEU A 160 13.66 -0.09 6.90
C LEU A 160 14.50 -0.76 7.97
#